data_AF-A0A918K7T8-F1
#
_entry.id   AF-A0A918K7T8-F1
#
_cell.length_a   1.000
_cell.length_b   1.000
_cell.length_c   1.000
_cell.angle_alpha   90.00
_cell.angle_beta   90.00
_cell.angle_gamma   90.00
#
_symmetry.space_group_name_H-M   'P 1'
#
loop_
_entity.id
_entity.type
_entity.pdbx_description
1 polymer ?
#
loop_
_entity_poly.entity_id
_entity_poly.type
_entity_poly.pdbx_seq_one_letter_code
_entity_poly.pdbx_strand_id
1 'polypeptide(L)'
;MPSMLDAVVVGAGPNGLTAAVELARRGFSVAVFEARDTVGGGARTEELTLPGFRHDPCAAAHPLGVNSPAFRSMPLDRYGLEWLQPELPMAHPFPDGTAAVLARSVAETAASFGPRDAGAYRRLVEPFTHNWDTLLRDFMSLPRTALPRDPVTLARFGLVGLPPSTWLMRRFRDERAKTLFAGLVAHVISPLDGLASGAVGLVFALAAHARGWPVARGGSQSISDALTAYLKDLGGAVHTDYEVKRLDDLPPARAYVFDTSPTALSRIAGFGRYYERYRYGAGVFKIDYALDGPVPWTAKEARVAGTVQIGADSTEIGAALNAVAREGRAPERPFLITVQPGVVDPSRAPDGKQVFWVYGHVPNGWTGDLTDAVERQLERFAPGFRDRVLARATAGPPELAVRNANYVGGDIACGATRGLQLLLRPRLTLSPYTTPHPAVFICSSATPPGPGVHGMSGHNAAKAVWRRLRQT
;
A
#
# COMPACT_ATOMS: atom_id res chain seq x y z
N MET A 1 -19.87 32.52 18.27
CA MET A 1 -20.06 31.09 17.94
C MET A 1 -18.90 30.70 17.04
N PRO A 2 -18.23 29.56 17.23
CA PRO A 2 -17.23 29.10 16.25
C PRO A 2 -17.91 29.02 14.88
N SER A 3 -17.27 29.60 13.85
CA SER A 3 -17.79 29.55 12.48
C SER A 3 -17.91 28.09 12.04
N MET A 4 -19.07 27.73 11.50
CA MET A 4 -19.31 26.38 10.97
C MET A 4 -18.30 26.06 9.85
N LEU A 5 -17.65 24.90 9.94
CA LEU A 5 -16.71 24.44 8.91
C LEU A 5 -17.45 23.84 7.71
N ASP A 6 -16.88 23.95 6.52
CA ASP A 6 -17.35 23.20 5.36
C ASP A 6 -17.10 21.70 5.49
N ALA A 7 -15.91 21.31 5.97
CA ALA A 7 -15.58 19.90 6.17
C ALA A 7 -14.68 19.63 7.38
N VAL A 8 -14.95 18.53 8.06
CA VAL A 8 -14.08 17.94 9.08
C VAL A 8 -13.61 16.58 8.59
N VAL A 9 -12.31 16.32 8.66
CA VAL A 9 -11.71 15.03 8.31
C VAL A 9 -11.25 14.32 9.59
N VAL A 10 -11.62 13.05 9.74
CA VAL A 10 -11.24 12.21 10.89
C VAL A 10 -10.21 11.18 10.44
N GLY A 11 -8.98 11.32 10.94
CA GLY A 11 -7.79 10.54 10.57
C GLY A 11 -6.87 11.32 9.63
N ALA A 12 -5.60 11.47 10.02
CA ALA A 12 -4.56 12.11 9.22
C ALA A 12 -3.68 11.07 8.49
N GLY A 13 -4.31 10.02 7.95
CA GLY A 13 -3.65 9.12 7.01
C GLY A 13 -3.49 9.78 5.63
N PRO A 14 -2.78 9.14 4.69
CA PRO A 14 -2.55 9.69 3.36
C PRO A 14 -3.84 10.02 2.62
N ASN A 15 -4.91 9.23 2.81
CA ASN A 15 -6.19 9.49 2.17
C ASN A 15 -6.94 10.65 2.84
N GLY A 16 -6.99 10.71 4.17
CA GLY A 16 -7.62 11.80 4.91
C GLY A 16 -6.95 13.15 4.60
N LEU A 17 -5.62 13.20 4.64
CA LEU A 17 -4.86 14.39 4.26
C LEU A 17 -5.09 14.77 2.79
N THR A 18 -5.16 13.81 1.88
CA THR A 18 -5.50 14.10 0.47
C THR A 18 -6.90 14.67 0.33
N ALA A 19 -7.89 14.12 1.03
CA ALA A 19 -9.26 14.62 1.00
C ALA A 19 -9.32 16.07 1.51
N ALA A 20 -8.61 16.35 2.60
CA ALA A 20 -8.53 17.69 3.19
C ALA A 20 -7.91 18.70 2.21
N VAL A 21 -6.76 18.36 1.61
CA VAL A 21 -6.09 19.20 0.61
C VAL A 21 -7.00 19.44 -0.60
N GLU A 22 -7.65 18.41 -1.13
CA GLU A 22 -8.55 18.55 -2.29
C GLU A 22 -9.74 19.47 -2.01
N LEU A 23 -10.28 19.45 -0.79
CA LEU A 23 -11.36 20.36 -0.38
C LEU A 23 -10.82 21.78 -0.16
N ALA A 24 -9.70 21.94 0.54
CA ALA A 24 -9.09 23.24 0.82
C ALA A 24 -8.68 23.97 -0.49
N ARG A 25 -8.12 23.26 -1.47
CA ARG A 25 -7.80 23.80 -2.81
C ARG A 25 -9.01 24.36 -3.56
N ARG A 26 -10.23 23.96 -3.17
CA ARG A 26 -11.50 24.44 -3.73
C ARG A 26 -12.13 25.56 -2.90
N GLY A 27 -11.41 26.08 -1.90
CA GLY A 27 -11.84 27.19 -1.05
C GLY A 27 -12.71 26.79 0.13
N PHE A 28 -12.84 25.50 0.45
CA PHE A 28 -13.58 25.04 1.62
C PHE A 28 -12.73 25.18 2.89
N SER A 29 -13.35 25.59 4.00
CA SER A 29 -12.69 25.57 5.31
C SER A 29 -12.61 24.14 5.85
N VAL A 30 -11.41 23.62 6.11
CA VAL A 30 -11.20 22.22 6.52
C VAL A 30 -10.39 22.10 7.80
N ALA A 31 -10.82 21.22 8.70
CA ALA A 31 -10.03 20.78 9.85
C ALA A 31 -9.85 19.25 9.84
N VAL A 32 -8.64 18.78 10.17
CA VAL A 32 -8.30 17.35 10.29
C VAL A 32 -8.07 17.03 11.77
N PHE A 33 -8.61 15.91 12.24
CA PHE A 33 -8.40 15.40 13.60
C PHE A 33 -7.71 14.05 13.56
N GLU A 34 -6.60 13.92 14.30
CA GLU A 34 -5.75 12.73 14.38
C GLU A 34 -5.62 12.29 15.83
N ALA A 35 -5.78 10.99 16.07
CA ALA A 35 -5.75 10.43 17.41
C ALA A 35 -4.33 10.36 18.00
N ARG A 36 -3.31 10.25 17.13
CA ARG A 36 -1.90 10.22 17.55
C ARG A 36 -1.30 11.62 17.62
N ASP A 37 -0.14 11.71 18.24
CA ASP A 37 0.70 12.92 18.40
C ASP A 37 1.25 13.47 17.08
N THR A 38 1.31 12.64 16.05
CA THR A 38 1.86 12.95 14.73
C THR A 38 0.89 12.51 13.64
N VAL A 39 0.97 13.10 12.45
CA VAL A 39 0.21 12.66 11.27
C VAL A 39 0.85 11.45 10.60
N GLY A 40 0.11 10.75 9.75
CA GLY A 40 0.69 9.88 8.73
C GLY A 40 0.06 8.50 8.60
N GLY A 41 -0.65 8.01 9.62
CA GLY A 41 -1.30 6.71 9.57
C GLY A 41 -0.33 5.59 9.15
N GLY A 42 -0.56 4.98 7.98
CA GLY A 42 0.32 3.94 7.43
C GLY A 42 1.58 4.42 6.70
N ALA A 43 1.77 5.73 6.59
CA ALA A 43 2.94 6.36 5.99
C ALA A 43 3.84 7.02 7.04
N ARG A 44 3.83 6.54 8.30
CA ARG A 44 4.72 7.06 9.34
C ARG A 44 6.17 6.61 9.15
N THR A 45 7.07 7.32 9.80
CA THR A 45 8.49 6.95 9.96
C THR A 45 8.90 7.19 11.40
N GLU A 46 9.52 6.21 12.05
CA GLU A 46 9.84 6.25 13.48
C GLU A 46 11.17 5.52 13.79
N GLU A 47 11.81 5.88 14.91
CA GLU A 47 13.01 5.19 15.40
C GLU A 47 12.62 3.97 16.26
N LEU A 48 12.31 2.85 15.60
CA LEU A 48 11.77 1.65 16.27
C LEU A 48 12.81 0.77 16.97
N THR A 49 14.09 0.95 16.69
CA THR A 49 15.17 0.04 17.14
C THR A 49 16.21 0.78 17.95
N LEU A 50 17.22 1.34 17.28
CA LEU A 50 18.30 2.12 17.89
C LEU A 50 18.19 3.59 17.44
N PRO A 51 18.71 4.55 18.24
CA PRO A 51 18.74 5.95 17.85
C PRO A 51 19.43 6.16 16.49
N GLY A 52 18.84 7.02 15.65
CA GLY A 52 19.34 7.30 14.30
C GLY A 52 18.91 6.29 13.22
N PHE A 53 18.25 5.19 13.58
CA PHE A 53 17.69 4.22 12.62
C PHE A 53 16.21 4.48 12.41
N ARG A 54 15.85 5.03 11.25
CA ARG A 54 14.49 5.43 10.91
C ARG A 54 13.80 4.35 10.09
N HIS A 55 12.73 3.81 10.63
CA HIS A 55 11.96 2.71 10.07
C HIS A 55 10.60 3.18 9.59
N ASP A 56 10.12 2.61 8.50
CA ASP A 56 8.75 2.82 8.02
C ASP A 56 7.87 1.68 8.53
N PRO A 57 6.98 1.93 9.51
CA PRO A 57 6.30 0.85 10.21
C PRO A 57 5.24 0.10 9.41
N CYS A 58 4.85 0.64 8.27
CA CYS A 58 3.90 0.01 7.36
C CYS A 58 4.39 0.18 5.91
N ALA A 59 3.98 1.23 5.21
CA ALA A 59 4.39 1.43 3.82
C ALA A 59 5.79 2.05 3.74
N ALA A 60 6.67 1.53 2.88
CA ALA A 60 8.05 2.02 2.70
C ALA A 60 8.41 2.29 1.23
N ALA A 61 8.01 1.40 0.31
CA ALA A 61 8.11 1.61 -1.13
C ALA A 61 6.76 2.09 -1.68
N HIS A 62 6.79 3.03 -2.63
CA HIS A 62 5.61 3.80 -3.05
C HIS A 62 5.31 3.72 -4.56
N PRO A 63 5.15 2.52 -5.14
CA PRO A 63 4.86 2.37 -6.57
C PRO A 63 3.55 3.06 -6.98
N LEU A 64 2.51 2.96 -6.14
CA LEU A 64 1.23 3.63 -6.40
C LEU A 64 1.25 5.11 -5.99
N GLY A 65 2.13 5.50 -5.06
CA GLY A 65 2.27 6.88 -4.61
C GLY A 65 2.84 7.78 -5.71
N VAL A 66 4.00 7.42 -6.26
CA VAL A 66 4.63 8.20 -7.35
C VAL A 66 3.78 8.21 -8.63
N ASN A 67 2.99 7.16 -8.85
CA ASN A 67 2.08 7.05 -9.98
C ASN A 67 0.71 7.70 -9.72
N SER A 68 0.41 8.14 -8.50
CA SER A 68 -0.92 8.63 -8.12
C SER A 68 -1.30 9.92 -8.88
N PRO A 69 -2.44 9.94 -9.60
CA PRO A 69 -2.98 11.17 -10.15
C PRO A 69 -3.25 12.25 -9.09
N ALA A 70 -3.64 11.86 -7.87
CA ALA A 70 -3.91 12.81 -6.79
C ALA A 70 -2.63 13.53 -6.38
N PHE A 71 -1.58 12.78 -6.02
CA PHE A 71 -0.31 13.36 -5.58
C PHE A 71 0.37 14.16 -6.70
N ARG A 72 0.35 13.65 -7.94
CA ARG A 72 0.94 14.36 -9.10
C ARG A 72 0.22 15.67 -9.44
N SER A 73 -1.03 15.84 -9.02
CA SER A 73 -1.78 17.09 -9.22
C SER A 73 -1.48 18.16 -8.17
N MET A 74 -0.66 17.84 -7.17
CA MET A 74 -0.31 18.68 -6.04
C MET A 74 1.19 19.01 -6.09
N PRO A 75 1.60 20.23 -5.73
CA PRO A 75 3.01 20.64 -5.75
C PRO A 75 3.76 20.14 -4.51
N LEU A 76 3.70 18.84 -4.21
CA LEU A 76 4.25 18.26 -2.97
C LEU A 76 5.78 18.36 -2.90
N ASP A 77 6.46 18.45 -4.03
CA ASP A 77 7.89 18.72 -4.14
C ASP A 77 8.28 20.05 -3.49
N ARG A 78 7.44 21.08 -3.62
CA ARG A 78 7.64 22.38 -2.95
C ARG A 78 7.56 22.29 -1.42
N TYR A 79 6.95 21.23 -0.92
CA TYR A 79 6.80 20.93 0.50
C TYR A 79 7.75 19.81 0.97
N GLY A 80 8.80 19.52 0.18
CA GLY A 80 9.89 18.64 0.59
C GLY A 80 9.74 17.16 0.19
N LEU A 81 8.68 16.76 -0.52
CA LEU A 81 8.54 15.39 -0.97
C LEU A 81 9.47 15.12 -2.17
N GLU A 82 10.47 14.26 -1.94
CA GLU A 82 11.37 13.77 -2.98
C GLU A 82 11.31 12.23 -3.06
N TRP A 83 11.16 11.72 -4.29
CA TRP A 83 11.16 10.29 -4.58
C TRP A 83 12.54 9.80 -4.99
N LEU A 84 13.09 8.85 -4.24
CA LEU A 84 14.40 8.25 -4.50
C LEU A 84 14.23 6.90 -5.20
N GLN A 85 14.89 6.76 -6.34
CA GLN A 85 14.72 5.61 -7.23
C GLN A 85 15.88 4.63 -7.07
N PRO A 86 15.63 3.37 -6.64
CA PRO A 86 16.65 2.33 -6.71
C PRO A 86 16.98 2.02 -8.17
N GLU A 87 18.16 1.43 -8.39
CA GLU A 87 18.56 0.93 -9.72
C GLU A 87 17.53 -0.07 -10.24
N LEU A 88 17.16 -1.03 -9.38
CA LEU A 88 16.08 -1.97 -9.62
C LEU A 88 14.91 -1.69 -8.66
N PRO A 89 13.69 -1.44 -9.18
CA PRO A 89 12.48 -1.39 -8.37
C PRO A 89 12.32 -2.63 -7.48
N MET A 90 12.48 -3.83 -8.06
CA MET A 90 12.37 -5.07 -7.31
C MET A 90 13.23 -6.19 -7.89
N ALA A 91 13.75 -7.05 -7.01
CA ALA A 91 14.37 -8.32 -7.36
C ALA A 91 13.73 -9.49 -6.60
N HIS A 92 13.74 -10.66 -7.24
CA HIS A 92 13.30 -11.93 -6.66
C HIS A 92 14.46 -12.93 -6.75
N PRO A 93 15.27 -13.09 -5.69
CA PRO A 93 16.39 -14.04 -5.67
C PRO A 93 15.91 -15.49 -5.61
N PHE A 94 16.72 -16.39 -6.16
CA PHE A 94 16.53 -17.84 -6.14
C PHE A 94 17.65 -18.52 -5.33
N PRO A 95 17.42 -19.74 -4.81
CA PRO A 95 18.43 -20.47 -4.04
C PRO A 95 19.74 -20.79 -4.81
N ASP A 96 19.70 -20.74 -6.14
CA ASP A 96 20.88 -20.93 -7.01
C ASP A 96 21.79 -19.69 -7.09
N GLY A 97 21.46 -18.61 -6.38
CA GLY A 97 22.21 -17.36 -6.37
C GLY A 97 21.92 -16.42 -7.54
N THR A 98 20.95 -16.75 -8.38
CA THR A 98 20.46 -15.85 -9.44
C THR A 98 19.19 -15.11 -9.01
N ALA A 99 18.69 -14.18 -9.82
CA ALA A 99 17.43 -13.50 -9.58
C ALA A 99 16.60 -13.31 -10.86
N ALA A 100 15.29 -13.13 -10.68
CA ALA A 100 14.42 -12.48 -11.65
C ALA A 100 14.24 -11.03 -11.20
N VAL A 101 14.23 -10.08 -12.13
CA VAL A 101 14.16 -8.65 -11.77
C VAL A 101 12.94 -7.99 -12.38
N LEU A 102 12.37 -7.04 -11.67
CA LEU A 102 11.42 -6.08 -12.20
C LEU A 102 12.12 -4.72 -12.29
N ALA A 103 12.59 -4.41 -13.50
CA ALA A 103 13.23 -3.15 -13.84
C ALA A 103 12.20 -2.09 -14.27
N ARG A 104 12.66 -0.85 -14.43
CA ARG A 104 11.86 0.21 -15.10
C ARG A 104 11.76 0.00 -16.60
N SER A 105 12.61 -0.87 -17.16
CA SER A 105 12.57 -1.28 -18.55
C SER A 105 11.86 -2.63 -18.70
N VAL A 106 10.86 -2.67 -19.59
CA VAL A 106 10.21 -3.92 -19.99
C VAL A 106 11.22 -4.89 -20.61
N ALA A 107 12.16 -4.38 -21.40
CA ALA A 107 13.15 -5.20 -22.09
C ALA A 107 14.11 -5.89 -21.11
N GLU A 108 14.57 -5.16 -20.10
CA GLU A 108 15.46 -5.67 -19.05
C GLU A 108 14.75 -6.70 -18.15
N THR A 109 13.52 -6.39 -17.73
CA THR A 109 12.67 -7.35 -17.00
C THR A 109 12.46 -8.62 -17.78
N ALA A 110 12.10 -8.50 -19.07
CA ALA A 110 11.92 -9.65 -19.96
C ALA A 110 13.20 -10.48 -20.11
N ALA A 111 14.37 -9.83 -20.18
CA ALA A 111 15.66 -10.52 -20.30
C ALA A 111 15.96 -11.40 -19.07
N SER A 112 15.52 -10.99 -17.88
CA SER A 112 15.72 -11.76 -16.64
C SER A 112 14.98 -13.10 -16.60
N PHE A 113 13.93 -13.27 -17.43
CA PHE A 113 13.17 -14.52 -17.51
C PHE A 113 13.75 -15.54 -18.48
N GLY A 114 14.81 -15.19 -19.21
CA GLY A 114 15.39 -16.05 -20.24
C GLY A 114 14.59 -16.05 -21.55
N PRO A 115 15.13 -16.72 -22.59
CA PRO A 115 14.66 -16.56 -23.97
C PRO A 115 13.25 -17.12 -24.21
N ARG A 116 12.80 -18.08 -23.39
CA ARG A 116 11.49 -18.74 -23.56
C ARG A 116 10.32 -17.84 -23.15
N ASP A 117 10.52 -17.01 -22.13
CA ASP A 117 9.45 -16.23 -21.51
C ASP A 117 9.57 -14.71 -21.74
N ALA A 118 10.73 -14.22 -22.18
CA ALA A 118 10.93 -12.81 -22.51
C ALA A 118 9.85 -12.26 -23.48
N GLY A 119 9.55 -13.01 -24.54
CA GLY A 119 8.53 -12.62 -25.52
C GLY A 119 7.10 -12.69 -24.97
N ALA A 120 6.82 -13.65 -24.07
CA ALA A 120 5.52 -13.76 -23.43
C ALA A 120 5.27 -12.57 -22.47
N TYR A 121 6.31 -12.16 -21.75
CA TYR A 121 6.25 -10.99 -20.87
C TYR A 121 5.98 -9.72 -21.64
N ARG A 122 6.75 -9.45 -22.70
CA ARG A 122 6.58 -8.26 -23.55
C ARG A 122 5.15 -8.14 -24.08
N ARG A 123 4.63 -9.21 -24.67
CA ARG A 123 3.23 -9.25 -25.17
C ARG A 123 2.18 -9.03 -24.08
N LEU A 124 2.49 -9.37 -22.83
CA LEU A 124 1.59 -9.18 -21.70
C LEU A 124 1.56 -7.73 -21.21
N VAL A 125 2.71 -7.04 -21.15
CA VAL A 125 2.81 -5.72 -20.51
C VAL A 125 2.88 -4.56 -21.48
N GLU A 126 3.58 -4.69 -22.62
CA GLU A 126 3.80 -3.60 -23.59
C GLU A 126 2.51 -2.90 -24.04
N PRO A 127 1.39 -3.62 -24.30
CA PRO A 127 0.14 -2.98 -24.72
C PRO A 127 -0.42 -1.94 -23.74
N PHE A 128 -0.01 -1.99 -22.47
CA PHE A 128 -0.52 -1.10 -21.42
C PHE A 128 0.47 0.00 -21.02
N THR A 129 1.73 -0.07 -21.47
CA THR A 129 2.78 0.87 -21.05
C THR A 129 2.56 2.30 -21.59
N HIS A 130 2.17 2.43 -22.86
CA HIS A 130 2.02 3.74 -23.50
C HIS A 130 0.84 4.55 -22.93
N ASN A 131 -0.23 3.88 -22.51
CA ASN A 131 -1.44 4.49 -21.98
C ASN A 131 -1.56 4.39 -20.46
N TRP A 132 -0.44 4.17 -19.75
CA TRP A 132 -0.43 3.91 -18.31
C TRP A 132 -1.17 4.97 -17.50
N ASP A 133 -0.92 6.27 -17.74
CA ASP A 133 -1.56 7.35 -16.96
C ASP A 133 -3.09 7.35 -17.12
N THR A 134 -3.58 7.08 -18.33
CA THR A 134 -5.00 6.97 -18.63
C THR A 134 -5.59 5.71 -18.02
N LEU A 135 -4.92 4.57 -18.17
CA LEU A 135 -5.34 3.29 -17.61
C LEU A 135 -5.41 3.36 -16.08
N LEU A 136 -4.37 3.86 -15.43
CA LEU A 136 -4.32 3.98 -13.98
C LEU A 136 -5.38 4.94 -13.48
N ARG A 137 -5.57 6.10 -14.13
CA ARG A 137 -6.67 7.00 -13.78
C ARG A 137 -8.02 6.30 -13.87
N ASP A 138 -8.30 5.64 -14.97
CA ASP A 138 -9.60 5.00 -15.21
C ASP A 138 -9.82 3.81 -14.26
N PHE A 139 -8.78 3.02 -13.98
CA PHE A 139 -8.78 1.97 -12.96
C PHE A 139 -9.01 2.53 -11.56
N MET A 140 -8.35 3.64 -11.21
CA MET A 140 -8.41 4.26 -9.88
C MET A 140 -9.65 5.15 -9.64
N SER A 141 -10.51 5.37 -10.65
CA SER A 141 -11.67 6.28 -10.60
C SER A 141 -13.04 5.59 -10.56
N LEU A 142 -13.10 4.25 -10.51
CA LEU A 142 -14.33 3.45 -10.49
C LEU A 142 -15.16 3.66 -9.19
N PRO A 143 -16.52 3.63 -9.21
CA PRO A 143 -17.36 3.16 -10.32
C PRO A 143 -17.90 4.23 -11.30
N ARG A 144 -18.18 5.49 -10.90
CA ARG A 144 -18.84 6.47 -11.83
C ARG A 144 -18.57 7.95 -11.55
N THR A 145 -17.44 8.32 -10.92
CA THR A 145 -17.15 9.76 -10.81
C THR A 145 -16.74 10.39 -12.15
N ALA A 146 -16.32 9.58 -13.13
CA ALA A 146 -16.02 9.96 -14.51
C ALA A 146 -16.25 8.79 -15.49
N LEU A 147 -16.64 9.07 -16.74
CA LEU A 147 -16.56 8.12 -17.86
C LEU A 147 -15.08 7.78 -18.12
N PRO A 148 -14.75 6.51 -18.46
CA PRO A 148 -13.39 6.14 -18.83
C PRO A 148 -12.95 6.95 -20.05
N ARG A 149 -11.72 7.46 -20.02
CA ARG A 149 -11.11 8.18 -21.14
C ARG A 149 -10.64 7.22 -22.22
N ASP A 150 -10.22 6.02 -21.83
CA ASP A 150 -9.83 4.96 -22.77
C ASP A 150 -10.56 3.64 -22.42
N PRO A 151 -11.84 3.51 -22.82
CA PRO A 151 -12.62 2.30 -22.54
C PRO A 151 -12.04 1.05 -23.21
N VAL A 152 -11.33 1.19 -24.34
CA VAL A 152 -10.76 0.06 -25.09
C VAL A 152 -9.59 -0.54 -24.32
N THR A 153 -8.64 0.29 -23.87
CA THR A 153 -7.51 -0.17 -23.08
C THR A 153 -7.96 -0.70 -21.73
N LEU A 154 -8.94 -0.04 -21.08
CA LEU A 154 -9.52 -0.54 -19.82
C LEU A 154 -10.20 -1.90 -20.01
N ALA A 155 -10.96 -2.10 -21.10
CA ALA A 155 -11.59 -3.39 -21.40
C ALA A 155 -10.55 -4.48 -21.68
N ARG A 156 -9.50 -4.19 -22.47
CA ARG A 156 -8.37 -5.09 -22.71
C ARG A 156 -7.67 -5.46 -21.40
N PHE A 157 -7.45 -4.47 -20.54
CA PHE A 157 -6.87 -4.68 -19.21
C PHE A 157 -7.77 -5.59 -18.37
N GLY A 158 -9.09 -5.35 -18.37
CA GLY A 158 -10.06 -6.20 -17.68
C GLY A 158 -10.05 -7.65 -18.16
N LEU A 159 -9.97 -7.90 -19.47
CA LEU A 159 -9.89 -9.25 -20.03
C LEU A 159 -8.65 -10.03 -19.58
N VAL A 160 -7.54 -9.33 -19.34
CA VAL A 160 -6.28 -9.93 -18.89
C VAL A 160 -6.22 -9.99 -17.34
N GLY A 161 -6.71 -8.97 -16.65
CA GLY A 161 -6.56 -8.80 -15.20
C GLY A 161 -7.68 -9.39 -14.35
N LEU A 162 -8.91 -9.54 -14.86
CA LEU A 162 -10.03 -10.15 -14.12
C LEU A 162 -9.84 -11.65 -13.85
N PRO A 163 -9.27 -12.45 -14.77
CA PRO A 163 -8.96 -13.85 -14.47
C PRO A 163 -8.00 -14.03 -13.29
N PRO A 164 -8.01 -15.21 -12.65
CA PRO A 164 -7.01 -15.55 -11.63
C PRO A 164 -5.58 -15.44 -12.15
N SER A 165 -4.64 -15.04 -11.28
CA SER A 165 -3.24 -14.90 -11.66
C SER A 165 -2.60 -16.23 -12.09
N THR A 166 -3.09 -17.36 -11.57
CA THR A 166 -2.69 -18.70 -12.00
C THR A 166 -2.95 -18.94 -13.49
N TRP A 167 -3.94 -18.30 -14.10
CA TRP A 167 -4.19 -18.32 -15.55
C TRP A 167 -3.20 -17.46 -16.33
N LEU A 168 -2.79 -16.32 -15.78
CA LEU A 168 -1.73 -15.49 -16.37
C LEU A 168 -0.39 -16.24 -16.35
N MET A 169 -0.07 -16.86 -15.22
CA MET A 169 1.17 -17.60 -15.02
C MET A 169 1.34 -18.80 -15.98
N ARG A 170 0.25 -19.39 -16.47
CA ARG A 170 0.29 -20.45 -17.51
C ARG A 170 0.89 -20.01 -18.84
N ARG A 171 1.03 -18.69 -19.09
CA ARG A 171 1.70 -18.16 -20.28
C ARG A 171 3.22 -18.31 -20.22
N PHE A 172 3.77 -18.50 -19.03
CA PHE A 172 5.19 -18.64 -18.79
C PHE A 172 5.57 -20.12 -18.65
N ARG A 173 6.72 -20.50 -19.21
CA ARG A 173 7.26 -21.85 -19.15
C ARG A 173 8.15 -22.03 -17.93
N ASP A 174 9.05 -21.08 -17.71
CA ASP A 174 10.08 -21.15 -16.69
C ASP A 174 9.55 -20.63 -15.34
N GLU A 175 10.00 -21.24 -14.24
CA GLU A 175 9.52 -20.89 -12.90
C GLU A 175 9.89 -19.45 -12.50
N ARG A 176 10.93 -18.87 -13.09
CA ARG A 176 11.38 -17.51 -12.75
C ARG A 176 10.30 -16.46 -13.00
N ALA A 177 9.68 -16.49 -14.18
CA ALA A 177 8.62 -15.56 -14.54
C ALA A 177 7.35 -15.81 -13.70
N LYS A 178 6.97 -17.08 -13.48
CA LYS A 178 5.83 -17.42 -12.63
C LYS A 178 6.02 -16.94 -11.19
N THR A 179 7.23 -17.12 -10.65
CA THR A 179 7.56 -16.76 -9.27
C THR A 179 7.52 -15.25 -9.08
N LEU A 180 8.10 -14.47 -10.00
CA LEU A 180 8.03 -13.01 -9.95
C LEU A 180 6.57 -12.52 -9.97
N PHE A 181 5.72 -13.07 -10.86
CA PHE A 181 4.30 -12.70 -10.88
C PHE A 181 3.55 -13.14 -9.62
N ALA A 182 3.82 -14.34 -9.09
CA ALA A 182 3.24 -14.80 -7.84
C ALA A 182 3.57 -13.84 -6.69
N GLY A 183 4.81 -13.38 -6.61
CA GLY A 183 5.24 -12.41 -5.61
C GLY A 183 4.58 -11.03 -5.77
N LEU A 184 4.40 -10.53 -7.00
CA LEU A 184 3.65 -9.29 -7.26
C LEU A 184 2.19 -9.38 -6.78
N VAL A 185 1.54 -10.51 -7.02
CA VAL A 185 0.15 -10.74 -6.57
C VAL A 185 0.08 -10.88 -5.06
N ALA A 186 1.08 -11.51 -4.44
CA ALA A 186 1.12 -11.72 -2.99
C ALA A 186 1.14 -10.42 -2.18
N HIS A 187 1.45 -9.25 -2.77
CA HIS A 187 1.40 -7.95 -2.11
C HIS A 187 0.05 -7.59 -1.49
N VAL A 188 -1.05 -8.18 -2.00
CA VAL A 188 -2.39 -7.94 -1.45
C VAL A 188 -2.85 -9.01 -0.46
N ILE A 189 -1.98 -9.89 0.06
CA ILE A 189 -2.31 -10.83 1.14
C ILE A 189 -3.51 -11.74 0.78
N SER A 190 -3.55 -12.22 -0.46
CA SER A 190 -4.67 -12.99 -1.02
C SER A 190 -4.16 -14.19 -1.82
N PRO A 191 -4.91 -15.31 -1.90
CA PRO A 191 -4.54 -16.45 -2.73
C PRO A 191 -4.34 -16.09 -4.21
N LEU A 192 -3.40 -16.77 -4.87
CA LEU A 192 -3.07 -16.54 -6.28
C LEU A 192 -4.22 -16.86 -7.24
N ASP A 193 -5.17 -17.69 -6.82
CA ASP A 193 -6.30 -18.11 -7.64
C ASP A 193 -7.58 -17.27 -7.45
N GLY A 194 -7.50 -16.18 -6.67
CA GLY A 194 -8.61 -15.27 -6.47
C GLY A 194 -9.03 -14.51 -7.73
N LEU A 195 -10.32 -14.19 -7.85
CA LEU A 195 -10.83 -13.30 -8.90
C LEU A 195 -10.09 -11.95 -8.86
N ALA A 196 -9.74 -11.42 -10.04
CA ALA A 196 -9.02 -10.16 -10.24
C ALA A 196 -7.60 -10.09 -9.62
N SER A 197 -7.05 -11.21 -9.16
CA SER A 197 -5.66 -11.29 -8.69
C SER A 197 -4.66 -10.98 -9.81
N GLY A 198 -4.98 -11.31 -11.06
CA GLY A 198 -4.14 -10.96 -12.21
C GLY A 198 -3.97 -9.45 -12.41
N ALA A 199 -5.02 -8.67 -12.18
CA ALA A 199 -4.99 -7.21 -12.29
C ALA A 199 -4.02 -6.59 -11.29
N VAL A 200 -3.96 -7.12 -10.07
CA VAL A 200 -3.02 -6.67 -9.02
C VAL A 200 -1.58 -6.82 -9.50
N GLY A 201 -1.20 -8.04 -9.91
CA GLY A 201 0.16 -8.30 -10.39
C GLY A 201 0.54 -7.43 -11.58
N LEU A 202 -0.39 -7.21 -12.51
CA LEU A 202 -0.17 -6.34 -13.67
C LEU A 202 -0.01 -4.87 -13.28
N VAL A 203 -0.84 -4.34 -12.38
CA VAL A 203 -0.73 -2.95 -11.91
C VAL A 203 0.63 -2.71 -11.27
N PHE A 204 1.11 -3.64 -10.44
CA PHE A 204 2.41 -3.53 -9.80
C PHE A 204 3.58 -3.61 -10.81
N ALA A 205 3.50 -4.50 -11.79
CA ALA A 205 4.48 -4.58 -12.89
C ALA A 205 4.49 -3.29 -13.73
N LEU A 206 3.32 -2.81 -14.15
CA LEU A 206 3.19 -1.61 -14.97
C LEU A 206 3.62 -0.34 -14.21
N ALA A 207 3.34 -0.27 -12.91
CA ALA A 207 3.81 0.83 -12.06
C ALA A 207 5.34 0.92 -12.02
N ALA A 208 6.04 -0.23 -11.99
CA ALA A 208 7.49 -0.28 -12.07
C ALA A 208 8.01 0.26 -13.41
N HIS A 209 7.45 -0.20 -14.53
CA HIS A 209 7.85 0.26 -15.86
C HIS A 209 7.58 1.74 -16.08
N ALA A 210 6.49 2.25 -15.52
CA ALA A 210 6.10 3.64 -15.71
C ALA A 210 6.97 4.61 -14.90
N ARG A 211 7.10 4.40 -13.59
CA ARG A 211 7.77 5.35 -12.67
C ARG A 211 8.55 4.68 -11.54
N GLY A 212 8.81 3.38 -11.62
CA GLY A 212 9.57 2.65 -10.61
C GLY A 212 8.83 2.48 -9.29
N TRP A 213 9.54 1.93 -8.31
CA TRP A 213 9.08 1.69 -6.95
C TRP A 213 9.97 2.49 -5.99
N PRO A 214 9.82 3.82 -5.94
CA PRO A 214 10.71 4.64 -5.14
C PRO A 214 10.40 4.52 -3.65
N VAL A 215 11.37 4.94 -2.85
CA VAL A 215 11.16 5.33 -1.44
C VAL A 215 11.07 6.85 -1.37
N ALA A 216 10.44 7.39 -0.33
CA ALA A 216 10.44 8.82 -0.09
C ALA A 216 11.67 9.21 0.74
N ARG A 217 12.38 10.28 0.36
CA ARG A 217 13.57 10.75 1.09
C ARG A 217 13.21 11.02 2.55
N GLY A 218 14.03 10.53 3.47
CA GLY A 218 13.82 10.66 4.91
C GLY A 218 12.74 9.74 5.47
N GLY A 219 12.10 8.91 4.62
CA GLY A 219 11.04 7.97 4.98
C GLY A 219 9.65 8.38 4.49
N SER A 220 8.70 7.46 4.65
CA SER A 220 7.31 7.65 4.23
C SER A 220 6.61 8.84 4.89
N GLN A 221 7.08 9.27 6.08
CA GLN A 221 6.53 10.41 6.82
C GLN A 221 6.52 11.68 5.96
N SER A 222 7.52 11.86 5.08
CA SER A 222 7.63 13.00 4.17
C SER A 222 6.41 13.19 3.27
N ILE A 223 5.69 12.12 2.92
CA ILE A 223 4.45 12.20 2.12
C ILE A 223 3.36 12.93 2.92
N SER A 224 3.19 12.52 4.18
CA SER A 224 2.19 13.09 5.07
C SER A 224 2.55 14.50 5.51
N ASP A 225 3.83 14.76 5.78
CA ASP A 225 4.33 16.08 6.12
C ASP A 225 4.13 17.07 4.96
N ALA A 226 4.42 16.65 3.72
CA ALA A 226 4.19 17.49 2.54
C ALA A 226 2.70 17.80 2.31
N LEU A 227 1.81 16.81 2.50
CA LEU A 227 0.37 17.03 2.42
C LEU A 227 -0.14 17.96 3.53
N THR A 228 0.36 17.78 4.75
CA THR A 228 -0.01 18.64 5.90
C THR A 228 0.49 20.06 5.72
N ALA A 229 1.73 20.26 5.26
CA ALA A 229 2.27 21.58 4.98
C ALA A 229 1.47 22.28 3.88
N TYR A 230 1.13 21.57 2.81
CA TYR A 230 0.29 22.13 1.76
C TYR A 230 -1.14 22.45 2.25
N LEU A 231 -1.73 21.61 3.09
CA LEU A 231 -3.03 21.90 3.69
C LEU A 231 -3.00 23.18 4.52
N LYS A 232 -1.94 23.38 5.32
CA LYS A 232 -1.76 24.58 6.15
C LYS A 232 -1.58 25.84 5.29
N ASP A 233 -0.83 25.76 4.19
CA ASP A 233 -0.69 26.86 3.22
C ASP A 233 -2.04 27.28 2.61
N LEU A 234 -2.92 26.30 2.39
CA LEU A 234 -4.29 26.52 1.93
C LEU A 234 -5.25 27.00 3.03
N GLY A 235 -4.77 27.22 4.26
CA GLY A 235 -5.57 27.69 5.41
C GLY A 235 -6.32 26.59 6.17
N GLY A 236 -6.03 25.31 5.91
CA GLY A 236 -6.59 24.19 6.66
C GLY A 236 -5.90 23.97 8.01
N ALA A 237 -6.64 23.39 8.97
CA ALA A 237 -6.14 23.07 10.30
C ALA A 237 -5.90 21.56 10.48
N VAL A 238 -4.92 21.20 11.30
CA VAL A 238 -4.66 19.80 11.72
C VAL A 238 -4.50 19.78 13.23
N HIS A 239 -5.28 18.94 13.88
CA HIS A 239 -5.29 18.71 15.33
C HIS A 239 -4.85 17.28 15.61
N THR A 240 -3.70 17.11 16.24
CA THR A 240 -3.19 15.82 16.74
C THR A 240 -3.66 15.61 18.18
N ASP A 241 -3.38 14.44 18.75
CA ASP A 241 -3.73 14.07 20.12
C ASP A 241 -5.23 14.16 20.43
N TYR A 242 -6.07 14.00 19.41
CA TYR A 242 -7.51 14.11 19.50
C TYR A 242 -8.21 12.85 18.96
N GLU A 243 -8.48 11.90 19.85
CA GLU A 243 -9.25 10.72 19.52
C GLU A 243 -10.75 11.05 19.44
N VAL A 244 -11.29 11.01 18.22
CA VAL A 244 -12.73 11.18 17.97
C VAL A 244 -13.47 9.90 18.37
N LYS A 245 -14.27 9.95 19.44
CA LYS A 245 -15.02 8.79 19.95
C LYS A 245 -16.47 8.79 19.47
N ARG A 246 -17.05 9.97 19.29
CA ARG A 246 -18.42 10.19 18.81
C ARG A 246 -18.45 11.35 17.82
N LEU A 247 -19.46 11.36 16.94
CA LEU A 247 -19.63 12.44 15.97
C LEU A 247 -19.81 13.82 16.64
N ASP A 248 -20.47 13.86 17.81
CA ASP A 248 -20.71 15.08 18.59
C ASP A 248 -19.44 15.65 19.24
N ASP A 249 -18.33 14.90 19.23
CA ASP A 249 -17.03 15.39 19.72
C ASP A 249 -16.35 16.30 18.67
N LEU A 250 -16.91 16.45 17.47
CA LEU A 250 -16.35 17.26 16.38
C LEU A 250 -17.01 18.65 16.34
N PRO A 251 -16.28 19.68 15.86
CA PRO A 251 -16.88 20.98 15.63
C PRO A 251 -17.98 20.90 14.56
N PRO A 252 -19.01 21.77 14.63
CA PRO A 252 -20.08 21.80 13.63
C PRO A 252 -19.53 21.98 12.21
N ALA A 253 -19.85 21.03 11.34
CA ALA A 253 -19.46 21.06 9.94
C ALA A 253 -20.57 20.60 8.99
N ARG A 254 -20.51 21.06 7.74
CA ARG A 254 -21.43 20.67 6.66
C ARG A 254 -21.14 19.24 6.16
N ALA A 255 -19.90 18.77 6.28
CA ALA A 255 -19.49 17.41 5.94
C ALA A 255 -18.44 16.84 6.92
N TYR A 256 -18.55 15.54 7.22
CA TYR A 256 -17.60 14.77 8.02
C TYR A 256 -17.04 13.63 7.18
N VAL A 257 -15.72 13.59 7.01
CA VAL A 257 -15.02 12.65 6.10
C VAL A 257 -14.10 11.75 6.90
N PHE A 258 -14.39 10.45 6.93
CA PHE A 258 -13.66 9.51 7.76
C PHE A 258 -12.58 8.77 6.95
N ASP A 259 -11.31 8.98 7.32
CA ASP A 259 -10.18 8.12 6.95
C ASP A 259 -9.97 7.01 7.98
N THR A 260 -11.07 6.31 8.29
CA THR A 260 -11.11 5.23 9.28
C THR A 260 -11.65 3.94 8.69
N SER A 261 -11.49 2.84 9.42
CA SER A 261 -12.09 1.57 9.06
C SER A 261 -13.62 1.65 9.10
N PRO A 262 -14.36 0.88 8.26
CA PRO A 262 -15.81 0.92 8.26
C PRO A 262 -16.42 0.60 9.62
N THR A 263 -15.78 -0.26 10.42
CA THR A 263 -16.24 -0.55 11.80
C THR A 263 -16.01 0.62 12.75
N ALA A 264 -14.87 1.32 12.65
CA ALA A 264 -14.62 2.53 13.43
C ALA A 264 -15.60 3.65 13.07
N LEU A 265 -15.83 3.89 11.78
CA LEU A 265 -16.87 4.81 11.31
C LEU A 265 -18.25 4.43 11.86
N SER A 266 -18.64 3.16 11.74
CA SER A 266 -19.95 2.69 12.24
C SER A 266 -20.13 2.97 13.73
N ARG A 267 -19.08 2.80 14.52
CA ARG A 267 -19.05 3.07 15.96
C ARG A 267 -19.18 4.56 16.27
N ILE A 268 -18.37 5.40 15.62
CA ILE A 268 -18.31 6.85 15.91
C ILE A 268 -19.58 7.59 15.43
N ALA A 269 -20.08 7.24 14.24
CA ALA A 269 -21.24 7.88 13.61
C ALA A 269 -22.58 7.19 13.93
N GLY A 270 -22.57 6.11 14.72
CA GLY A 270 -23.80 5.44 15.16
C GLY A 270 -24.57 4.69 14.06
N PHE A 271 -23.89 4.09 13.09
CA PHE A 271 -24.55 3.37 11.98
C PHE A 271 -24.98 1.93 12.30
N GLY A 272 -24.85 1.49 13.56
CA GLY A 272 -25.25 0.16 14.00
C GLY A 272 -24.62 -0.94 13.13
N ARG A 273 -25.46 -1.73 12.45
CA ARG A 273 -25.07 -2.87 11.61
C ARG A 273 -24.75 -2.53 10.15
N TYR A 274 -24.68 -1.25 9.79
CA TYR A 274 -24.49 -0.86 8.38
C TYR A 274 -23.21 -1.43 7.76
N TYR A 275 -22.13 -1.63 8.53
CA TYR A 275 -20.89 -2.26 8.05
C TYR A 275 -20.66 -3.68 8.60
N GLU A 276 -21.67 -4.34 9.17
CA GLU A 276 -21.54 -5.66 9.82
C GLU A 276 -21.01 -6.75 8.87
N ARG A 277 -21.33 -6.67 7.57
CA ARG A 277 -20.85 -7.64 6.58
C ARG A 277 -19.46 -7.33 6.02
N TYR A 278 -18.84 -6.22 6.42
CA TYR A 278 -17.51 -5.85 5.96
C TYR A 278 -16.47 -6.81 6.57
N ARG A 279 -15.65 -7.43 5.72
CA ARG A 279 -14.69 -8.44 6.18
C ARG A 279 -13.27 -7.89 6.13
N TYR A 280 -12.55 -8.03 7.23
CA TYR A 280 -11.11 -7.83 7.26
C TYR A 280 -10.37 -9.07 6.74
N GLY A 281 -9.22 -8.84 6.11
CA GLY A 281 -8.37 -9.83 5.48
C GLY A 281 -7.37 -10.46 6.46
N ALA A 282 -6.43 -11.24 5.93
CA ALA A 282 -5.31 -11.73 6.71
C ALA A 282 -4.43 -10.56 7.20
N GLY A 283 -3.71 -10.80 8.30
CA GLY A 283 -2.80 -9.83 8.88
C GLY A 283 -1.37 -10.02 8.39
N VAL A 284 -0.47 -9.22 8.94
CA VAL A 284 0.99 -9.36 8.71
C VAL A 284 1.74 -9.46 10.03
N PHE A 285 2.87 -10.15 10.00
CA PHE A 285 3.88 -10.07 11.05
C PHE A 285 5.09 -9.37 10.45
N LYS A 286 5.44 -8.22 11.01
CA LYS A 286 6.47 -7.32 10.50
C LYS A 286 7.67 -7.29 11.44
N ILE A 287 8.87 -7.19 10.87
CA ILE A 287 10.12 -7.00 11.60
C ILE A 287 10.92 -5.87 10.95
N ASP A 288 11.35 -4.92 11.77
CA ASP A 288 12.23 -3.82 11.43
C ASP A 288 13.61 -4.07 12.03
N TYR A 289 14.66 -4.04 11.21
CA TYR A 289 16.03 -4.35 11.59
C TYR A 289 16.95 -3.14 11.45
N ALA A 290 17.73 -2.86 12.49
CA ALA A 290 18.95 -2.09 12.40
C ALA A 290 20.10 -3.05 12.04
N LEU A 291 20.83 -2.76 10.95
CA LEU A 291 21.86 -3.64 10.41
C LEU A 291 23.25 -2.98 10.40
N ASP A 292 24.28 -3.80 10.66
CA ASP A 292 25.70 -3.44 10.50
C ASP A 292 26.19 -3.64 9.06
N GLY A 293 25.67 -2.80 8.18
CA GLY A 293 25.94 -2.82 6.75
C GLY A 293 24.80 -3.44 5.91
N PRO A 294 25.04 -3.70 4.62
CA PRO A 294 24.03 -4.20 3.71
C PRO A 294 23.66 -5.66 3.96
N VAL A 295 22.43 -6.02 3.58
CA VAL A 295 21.99 -7.42 3.58
C VAL A 295 22.88 -8.23 2.62
N PRO A 296 23.47 -9.36 3.06
CA PRO A 296 24.42 -10.13 2.27
C PRO A 296 23.72 -11.04 1.25
N TRP A 297 22.88 -10.49 0.37
CA TRP A 297 22.18 -11.28 -0.65
C TRP A 297 23.16 -12.07 -1.52
N THR A 298 22.84 -13.34 -1.75
CA THR A 298 23.59 -14.19 -2.69
C THR A 298 23.46 -13.66 -4.12
N ALA A 299 22.24 -13.30 -4.54
CA ALA A 299 22.00 -12.69 -5.84
C ALA A 299 22.48 -11.23 -5.88
N LYS A 300 23.20 -10.86 -6.93
CA LYS A 300 23.79 -9.52 -7.08
C LYS A 300 22.73 -8.45 -7.30
N GLU A 301 21.70 -8.79 -8.06
CA GLU A 301 20.58 -7.90 -8.41
C GLU A 301 19.80 -7.47 -7.17
N ALA A 302 19.67 -8.35 -6.17
CA ALA A 302 18.98 -8.04 -4.91
C ALA A 302 19.72 -6.99 -4.05
N ARG A 303 21.02 -6.78 -4.27
CA ARG A 303 21.83 -5.79 -3.53
C ARG A 303 21.56 -4.35 -3.94
N VAL A 304 21.08 -4.14 -5.17
CA VAL A 304 20.75 -2.82 -5.73
C VAL A 304 19.24 -2.59 -5.86
N ALA A 305 18.44 -3.58 -5.46
CA ALA A 305 16.98 -3.51 -5.52
C ALA A 305 16.40 -2.79 -4.29
N GLY A 306 15.44 -1.89 -4.51
CA GLY A 306 14.72 -1.24 -3.42
C GLY A 306 13.84 -2.24 -2.66
N THR A 307 13.12 -3.10 -3.38
CA THR A 307 12.31 -4.18 -2.80
C THR A 307 12.89 -5.55 -3.15
N VAL A 308 12.93 -6.47 -2.19
CA VAL A 308 13.28 -7.88 -2.44
C VAL A 308 12.14 -8.77 -1.98
N GLN A 309 11.66 -9.62 -2.87
CA GLN A 309 10.60 -10.60 -2.60
C GLN A 309 11.22 -11.98 -2.40
N ILE A 310 10.85 -12.69 -1.34
CA ILE A 310 11.48 -13.97 -0.98
C ILE A 310 10.45 -15.09 -0.98
N GLY A 311 10.68 -16.05 -1.86
CA GLY A 311 10.01 -17.34 -1.94
C GLY A 311 10.73 -18.19 -2.99
N ALA A 312 11.01 -19.46 -2.70
CA ALA A 312 11.88 -20.25 -3.59
C ALA A 312 11.32 -20.42 -5.00
N ASP A 313 10.00 -20.55 -5.12
CA ASP A 313 9.29 -20.70 -6.39
C ASP A 313 7.81 -20.35 -6.22
N SER A 314 7.06 -20.39 -7.33
CA SER A 314 5.63 -20.08 -7.35
C SER A 314 4.78 -21.04 -6.50
N THR A 315 5.23 -22.29 -6.28
CA THR A 315 4.55 -23.29 -5.46
C THR A 315 4.73 -22.99 -3.98
N GLU A 316 5.96 -22.67 -3.54
CA GLU A 316 6.25 -22.26 -2.15
C GLU A 316 5.44 -21.01 -1.77
N ILE A 317 5.38 -20.02 -2.66
CA ILE A 317 4.56 -18.80 -2.46
C ILE A 317 3.08 -19.16 -2.34
N GLY A 318 2.55 -19.97 -3.26
CA GLY A 318 1.16 -20.40 -3.24
C GLY A 318 0.79 -21.16 -1.96
N ALA A 319 1.68 -22.05 -1.50
CA ALA A 319 1.50 -22.81 -0.27
C ALA A 319 1.46 -21.89 0.97
N ALA A 320 2.38 -20.91 1.06
CA ALA A 320 2.39 -19.94 2.15
C ALA A 320 1.10 -19.10 2.20
N LEU A 321 0.61 -18.65 1.04
CA LEU A 321 -0.64 -17.88 0.95
C LEU A 321 -1.87 -18.73 1.32
N ASN A 322 -1.91 -19.99 0.91
CA ASN A 322 -3.00 -20.91 1.26
C ASN A 322 -3.02 -21.26 2.75
N ALA A 323 -1.85 -21.48 3.36
CA ALA A 323 -1.73 -21.72 4.80
C ALA A 323 -2.39 -20.60 5.62
N VAL A 324 -2.18 -19.35 5.21
CA VAL A 324 -2.76 -18.19 5.88
C VAL A 324 -4.25 -18.02 5.55
N ALA A 325 -4.59 -17.99 4.26
CA ALA A 325 -5.91 -17.56 3.81
C ALA A 325 -6.99 -18.65 3.86
N ARG A 326 -6.60 -19.93 3.84
CA ARG A 326 -7.52 -21.08 3.81
C ARG A 326 -7.41 -21.95 5.05
N GLU A 327 -6.19 -22.20 5.52
CA GLU A 327 -5.94 -23.10 6.65
C GLU A 327 -5.89 -22.36 7.99
N GLY A 328 -5.79 -21.02 7.98
CA GLY A 328 -5.80 -20.21 9.20
C GLY A 328 -4.56 -20.41 10.08
N ARG A 329 -3.41 -20.77 9.50
CA ARG A 329 -2.15 -20.99 10.22
C ARG A 329 -1.01 -20.15 9.65
N ALA A 330 -0.01 -19.86 10.47
CA ALA A 330 1.23 -19.25 10.02
C ALA A 330 2.07 -20.24 9.19
N PRO A 331 2.71 -19.82 8.09
CA PRO A 331 3.53 -20.69 7.26
C PRO A 331 4.93 -20.87 7.86
N GLU A 332 5.46 -22.10 7.80
CA GLU A 332 6.85 -22.38 8.21
C GLU A 332 7.89 -21.75 7.28
N ARG A 333 7.53 -21.65 6.00
CA ARG A 333 8.29 -20.97 4.93
C ARG A 333 7.45 -19.80 4.43
N PRO A 334 7.48 -18.65 5.11
CA PRO A 334 6.68 -17.50 4.71
C PRO A 334 7.17 -16.96 3.36
N PHE A 335 6.23 -16.51 2.53
CA PHE A 335 6.56 -15.53 1.50
C PHE A 335 6.83 -14.19 2.20
N LEU A 336 7.97 -13.57 1.88
CA LEU A 336 8.38 -12.33 2.51
C LEU A 336 8.47 -11.21 1.49
N ILE A 337 8.03 -10.03 1.91
CA ILE A 337 8.24 -8.77 1.18
C ILE A 337 9.15 -7.90 2.04
N THR A 338 10.18 -7.33 1.41
CA THR A 338 11.21 -6.54 2.11
C THR A 338 11.48 -5.24 1.37
N VAL A 339 11.95 -4.19 2.08
CA VAL A 339 12.49 -2.99 1.42
C VAL A 339 13.80 -2.56 2.09
N GLN A 340 14.71 -2.09 1.25
CA GLN A 340 16.06 -1.63 1.59
C GLN A 340 16.20 -0.14 1.24
N PRO A 341 15.61 0.79 2.03
CA PRO A 341 15.67 2.21 1.68
C PRO A 341 17.11 2.75 1.71
N GLY A 342 18.00 2.16 2.51
CA GLY A 342 19.42 2.52 2.58
C GLY A 342 20.22 2.32 1.29
N VAL A 343 19.67 1.62 0.28
CA VAL A 343 20.28 1.52 -1.06
C VAL A 343 20.30 2.88 -1.77
N VAL A 344 19.35 3.77 -1.45
CA VAL A 344 19.20 5.08 -2.11
C VAL A 344 19.10 6.25 -1.15
N ASP A 345 18.81 5.99 0.12
CA ASP A 345 18.63 7.02 1.13
C ASP A 345 19.57 6.79 2.32
N PRO A 346 20.76 7.43 2.33
CA PRO A 346 21.70 7.31 3.45
C PRO A 346 21.17 7.97 4.73
N SER A 347 20.13 8.81 4.68
CA SER A 347 19.58 9.49 5.87
C SER A 347 18.80 8.57 6.81
N ARG A 348 18.61 7.30 6.43
CA ARG A 348 17.79 6.33 7.17
C ARG A 348 18.52 5.67 8.33
N ALA A 349 19.84 5.65 8.32
CA ALA A 349 20.68 5.01 9.32
C ALA A 349 22.01 5.76 9.48
N PRO A 350 22.76 5.55 10.58
CA PRO A 350 24.11 6.06 10.72
C PRO A 350 25.06 5.55 9.62
N ASP A 351 26.16 6.27 9.40
CA ASP A 351 27.15 5.94 8.36
C ASP A 351 27.63 4.48 8.44
N GLY A 352 27.64 3.82 7.29
CA GLY A 352 28.02 2.40 7.17
C GLY A 352 26.98 1.39 7.66
N LYS A 353 25.81 1.85 8.14
CA LYS A 353 24.72 1.01 8.65
C LYS A 353 23.49 1.09 7.73
N GLN A 354 22.55 0.18 7.92
CA GLN A 354 21.30 0.18 7.14
C GLN A 354 20.09 -0.12 8.02
N VAL A 355 18.93 0.37 7.58
CA VAL A 355 17.64 -0.15 8.01
C VAL A 355 17.13 -1.13 6.97
N PHE A 356 16.49 -2.20 7.44
CA PHE A 356 15.88 -3.22 6.61
C PHE A 356 14.58 -3.64 7.28
N TRP A 357 13.49 -3.72 6.52
CA TRP A 357 12.26 -4.27 7.06
C TRP A 357 11.75 -5.41 6.21
N VAL A 358 11.00 -6.28 6.85
CA VAL A 358 10.38 -7.45 6.25
C VAL A 358 9.01 -7.67 6.86
N TYR A 359 8.08 -8.20 6.07
CA TYR A 359 6.88 -8.79 6.62
C TYR A 359 6.53 -10.10 5.92
N GLY A 360 5.90 -10.97 6.68
CA GLY A 360 5.22 -12.17 6.20
C GLY A 360 3.73 -12.10 6.52
N HIS A 361 2.93 -12.88 5.79
CA HIS A 361 1.49 -12.96 6.02
C HIS A 361 1.17 -13.92 7.16
N VAL A 362 0.18 -13.56 7.99
CA VAL A 362 -0.32 -14.38 9.10
C VAL A 362 -1.86 -14.30 9.16
N PRO A 363 -2.54 -15.25 9.81
CA PRO A 363 -4.00 -15.19 9.96
C PRO A 363 -4.46 -13.88 10.63
N ASN A 364 -5.70 -13.45 10.34
CA ASN A 364 -6.27 -12.28 10.99
C ASN A 364 -6.31 -12.48 12.52
N GLY A 365 -5.79 -11.51 13.26
CA GLY A 365 -5.75 -11.55 14.72
C GLY A 365 -4.81 -12.62 15.31
N TRP A 366 -3.88 -13.16 14.51
CA TRP A 366 -2.88 -14.12 14.99
C TRP A 366 -1.95 -13.50 16.05
N THR A 367 -1.60 -14.27 17.09
CA THR A 367 -0.87 -13.79 18.29
C THR A 367 0.48 -14.49 18.51
N GLY A 368 0.95 -15.29 17.54
CA GLY A 368 2.24 -15.95 17.64
C GLY A 368 3.41 -15.06 17.22
N ASP A 369 4.60 -15.66 17.18
CA ASP A 369 5.84 -15.01 16.74
C ASP A 369 6.38 -15.69 15.47
N LEU A 370 6.52 -14.92 14.39
CA LEU A 370 7.02 -15.42 13.09
C LEU A 370 8.54 -15.19 12.93
N THR A 371 9.21 -14.59 13.91
CA THR A 371 10.61 -14.13 13.81
C THR A 371 11.56 -15.21 13.33
N ASP A 372 11.57 -16.37 13.97
CA ASP A 372 12.48 -17.45 13.59
C ASP A 372 12.21 -17.98 12.18
N ALA A 373 10.95 -18.04 11.76
CA ALA A 373 10.58 -18.47 10.41
C ALA A 373 11.01 -17.45 9.35
N VAL A 374 10.83 -16.15 9.63
CA VAL A 374 11.28 -15.05 8.79
C VAL A 374 12.81 -15.07 8.63
N GLU A 375 13.55 -15.15 9.74
CA GLU A 375 15.01 -15.14 9.69
C GLU A 375 15.58 -16.40 9.03
N ARG A 376 15.01 -17.59 9.28
CA ARG A 376 15.43 -18.81 8.56
C ARG A 376 15.18 -18.67 7.06
N GLN A 377 14.08 -18.03 6.67
CA GLN A 377 13.79 -17.78 5.27
C GLN A 377 14.76 -16.75 4.68
N LEU A 378 15.14 -15.70 5.40
CA LEU A 378 16.16 -14.73 4.96
C LEU A 378 17.53 -15.39 4.76
N GLU A 379 17.98 -16.21 5.71
CA GLU A 379 19.27 -16.92 5.64
C GLU A 379 19.41 -17.83 4.41
N ARG A 380 18.30 -18.37 3.88
CA ARG A 380 18.33 -19.18 2.65
C ARG A 380 18.78 -18.37 1.42
N PHE A 381 18.59 -17.06 1.42
CA PHE A 381 18.86 -16.18 0.26
C PHE A 381 19.92 -15.10 0.56
N ALA A 382 20.21 -14.85 1.84
CA ALA A 382 21.26 -13.96 2.34
C ALA A 382 21.98 -14.61 3.53
N PRO A 383 22.84 -15.62 3.30
CA PRO A 383 23.60 -16.27 4.36
C PRO A 383 24.45 -15.26 5.16
N GLY A 384 24.38 -15.33 6.49
CA GLY A 384 25.03 -14.38 7.40
C GLY A 384 24.21 -13.13 7.67
N PHE A 385 22.91 -13.13 7.35
CA PHE A 385 22.00 -12.03 7.65
C PHE A 385 21.93 -11.76 9.16
N ARG A 386 21.77 -12.81 9.98
CA ARG A 386 21.67 -12.69 11.44
C ARG A 386 22.89 -12.03 12.06
N ASP A 387 24.08 -12.30 11.52
CA ASP A 387 25.33 -11.70 11.99
C ASP A 387 25.39 -10.19 11.77
N ARG A 388 24.52 -9.65 10.88
CA ARG A 388 24.39 -8.21 10.62
C ARG A 388 23.38 -7.53 11.54
N VAL A 389 22.55 -8.26 12.29
CA VAL A 389 21.46 -7.66 13.06
C VAL A 389 22.00 -7.02 14.34
N LEU A 390 21.89 -5.69 14.43
CA LEU A 390 22.22 -4.92 15.62
C LEU A 390 21.04 -4.86 16.60
N ALA A 391 19.83 -4.68 16.07
CA ALA A 391 18.59 -4.67 16.82
C ALA A 391 17.41 -5.00 15.91
N ARG A 392 16.32 -5.49 16.49
CA ARG A 392 15.07 -5.78 15.79
C ARG A 392 13.87 -5.28 16.59
N ALA A 393 12.85 -4.80 15.89
CA ALA A 393 11.54 -4.49 16.44
C ALA A 393 10.49 -5.33 15.71
N THR A 394 9.70 -6.09 16.45
CA THR A 394 8.66 -6.98 15.91
C THR A 394 7.28 -6.37 16.13
N ALA A 395 6.39 -6.57 15.17
CA ALA A 395 4.99 -6.17 15.27
C ALA A 395 4.10 -7.21 14.61
N GLY A 396 3.35 -7.95 15.43
CA GLY A 396 2.30 -8.84 14.98
C GLY A 396 0.95 -8.11 14.83
N PRO A 397 -0.11 -8.84 14.49
CA PRO A 397 -1.46 -8.28 14.37
C PRO A 397 -1.93 -7.44 15.56
N PRO A 398 -1.71 -7.82 16.84
CA PRO A 398 -2.12 -7.00 17.98
C PRO A 398 -1.37 -5.67 18.05
N GLU A 399 -0.05 -5.69 17.88
CA GLU A 399 0.80 -4.49 17.96
C GLU A 399 0.46 -3.51 16.82
N LEU A 400 0.21 -4.03 15.62
CA LEU A 400 -0.22 -3.22 14.47
C LEU A 400 -1.58 -2.57 14.72
N ALA A 401 -2.53 -3.27 15.32
CA ALA A 401 -3.86 -2.73 15.64
C ALA A 401 -3.81 -1.64 16.73
N VAL A 402 -2.91 -1.76 17.70
CA VAL A 402 -2.65 -0.71 18.73
C VAL A 402 -2.06 0.53 18.07
N ARG A 403 -1.13 0.34 17.12
CA ARG A 403 -0.47 1.44 16.43
C ARG A 403 -1.42 2.23 15.52
N ASN A 404 -2.30 1.53 14.81
CA ASN A 404 -3.28 2.14 13.93
C ASN A 404 -4.57 1.33 13.99
N ALA A 405 -5.63 1.95 14.52
CA ALA A 405 -6.94 1.33 14.70
C ALA A 405 -7.60 0.85 13.38
N ASN A 406 -7.07 1.28 12.22
CA ASN A 406 -7.50 0.79 10.92
C ASN A 406 -6.98 -0.62 10.59
N TYR A 407 -5.94 -1.10 11.27
CA TYR A 407 -5.33 -2.43 11.07
C TYR A 407 -6.04 -3.50 11.89
N VAL A 408 -7.34 -3.65 11.66
CA VAL A 408 -8.19 -4.59 12.39
C VAL A 408 -7.69 -6.03 12.18
N GLY A 409 -7.21 -6.66 13.26
CA GLY A 409 -6.61 -8.00 13.21
C GLY A 409 -5.33 -8.06 12.38
N GLY A 410 -4.58 -6.95 12.29
CA GLY A 410 -3.32 -6.84 11.54
C GLY A 410 -3.47 -6.62 10.04
N ASP A 411 -4.70 -6.44 9.55
CA ASP A 411 -4.98 -6.22 8.12
C ASP A 411 -4.57 -4.80 7.69
N ILE A 412 -3.38 -4.69 7.10
CA ILE A 412 -2.82 -3.43 6.57
C ILE A 412 -3.55 -2.90 5.33
N ALA A 413 -4.43 -3.69 4.70
CA ALA A 413 -5.26 -3.24 3.59
C ALA A 413 -6.58 -2.59 4.05
N CYS A 414 -6.89 -2.67 5.35
CA CYS A 414 -8.16 -2.23 5.96
C CYS A 414 -9.38 -2.83 5.25
N GLY A 415 -9.32 -4.12 4.91
CA GLY A 415 -10.39 -4.85 4.26
C GLY A 415 -9.89 -5.94 3.32
N ALA A 416 -10.49 -7.13 3.43
CA ALA A 416 -10.13 -8.29 2.64
C ALA A 416 -10.12 -7.99 1.13
N THR A 417 -8.99 -8.31 0.51
CA THR A 417 -8.64 -8.16 -0.92
C THR A 417 -8.98 -9.44 -1.69
N ARG A 418 -10.16 -10.01 -1.42
CA ARG A 418 -10.64 -11.25 -2.04
C ARG A 418 -12.06 -11.13 -2.58
N GLY A 419 -12.31 -11.85 -3.67
CA GLY A 419 -13.61 -11.92 -4.33
C GLY A 419 -14.13 -10.53 -4.73
N LEU A 420 -15.45 -10.36 -4.65
CA LEU A 420 -16.11 -9.13 -5.05
C LEU A 420 -15.76 -7.91 -4.16
N GLN A 421 -15.29 -8.12 -2.92
CA GLN A 421 -14.94 -7.01 -2.03
C GLN A 421 -13.70 -6.23 -2.51
N LEU A 422 -12.81 -6.83 -3.31
CA LEU A 422 -11.71 -6.07 -3.90
C LEU A 422 -12.22 -4.91 -4.77
N LEU A 423 -13.27 -5.16 -5.56
CA LEU A 423 -13.83 -4.20 -6.53
C LEU A 423 -14.97 -3.36 -5.96
N LEU A 424 -15.74 -3.91 -5.02
CA LEU A 424 -17.00 -3.34 -4.54
C LEU A 424 -16.97 -2.95 -3.05
N ARG A 425 -15.77 -2.63 -2.52
CA ARG A 425 -15.62 -2.11 -1.15
C ARG A 425 -16.11 -0.65 -1.05
N PRO A 426 -16.59 -0.18 0.12
CA PRO A 426 -16.90 -0.99 1.30
C PRO A 426 -18.22 -1.76 1.14
N ARG A 427 -19.08 -1.35 0.20
CA ARG A 427 -20.36 -1.99 -0.13
C ARG A 427 -20.63 -1.85 -1.64
N LEU A 428 -21.49 -2.74 -2.15
CA LEU A 428 -22.03 -2.63 -3.51
C LEU A 428 -22.95 -1.40 -3.60
N THR A 429 -22.42 -0.29 -4.11
CA THR A 429 -23.14 0.97 -4.32
C THR A 429 -22.51 1.74 -5.48
N LEU A 430 -23.30 2.63 -6.09
CA LEU A 430 -22.83 3.56 -7.12
C LEU A 430 -21.98 4.70 -6.54
N SER A 431 -22.09 4.95 -5.23
CA SER A 431 -21.34 5.99 -4.51
C SER A 431 -20.67 5.38 -3.28
N PRO A 432 -19.47 4.79 -3.43
CA PRO A 432 -18.80 4.04 -2.36
C PRO A 432 -18.22 4.92 -1.24
N TYR A 433 -18.22 6.25 -1.43
CA TYR A 433 -17.71 7.23 -0.48
C TYR A 433 -18.80 7.85 0.40
N THR A 434 -20.08 7.66 0.05
CA THR A 434 -21.23 8.20 0.81
C THR A 434 -21.78 7.17 1.79
N THR A 435 -22.38 7.63 2.87
CA THR A 435 -23.01 6.79 3.90
C THR A 435 -24.52 7.07 3.97
N PRO A 436 -25.29 6.35 4.82
CA PRO A 436 -26.71 6.65 5.03
C PRO A 436 -26.95 8.06 5.59
N HIS A 437 -25.99 8.61 6.32
CA HIS A 437 -26.07 9.99 6.80
C HIS A 437 -25.56 10.94 5.70
N PRO A 438 -26.37 11.92 5.25
CA PRO A 438 -26.08 12.72 4.06
C PRO A 438 -24.90 13.70 4.21
N ALA A 439 -24.38 13.83 5.43
CA ALA A 439 -23.22 14.66 5.77
C ALA A 439 -21.98 13.82 6.13
N VAL A 440 -22.08 12.49 6.18
CA VAL A 440 -20.96 11.62 6.59
C VAL A 440 -20.45 10.83 5.40
N PHE A 441 -19.14 10.83 5.21
CA PHE A 441 -18.42 10.24 4.10
C PHE A 441 -17.29 9.34 4.61
N ILE A 442 -16.85 8.41 3.78
CA ILE A 442 -15.69 7.55 4.04
C ILE A 442 -14.67 7.71 2.91
N CYS A 443 -13.39 7.76 3.26
CA CYS A 443 -12.30 7.99 2.31
C CYS A 443 -11.08 7.08 2.53
N SER A 444 -11.15 6.10 3.42
CA SER A 444 -10.03 5.20 3.73
C SER A 444 -9.76 4.16 2.63
N SER A 445 -8.73 3.32 2.84
CA SER A 445 -8.41 2.17 1.97
C SER A 445 -9.52 1.11 1.91
N ALA A 446 -10.52 1.22 2.78
CA ALA A 446 -11.75 0.45 2.72
C ALA A 446 -12.67 0.88 1.56
N THR A 447 -12.37 1.98 0.88
CA THR A 447 -13.07 2.46 -0.32
C THR A 447 -12.20 2.26 -1.57
N PRO A 448 -12.79 2.20 -2.77
CA PRO A 448 -12.03 2.09 -4.00
C PRO A 448 -11.13 3.33 -4.17
N PRO A 449 -9.95 3.19 -4.78
CA PRO A 449 -9.47 2.00 -5.48
C PRO A 449 -8.84 0.92 -4.59
N GLY A 450 -8.74 1.15 -3.29
CA GLY A 450 -8.34 0.15 -2.31
C GLY A 450 -7.07 0.53 -1.54
N PRO A 451 -6.24 -0.46 -1.16
CA PRO A 451 -5.09 -0.25 -0.29
C PRO A 451 -3.89 0.34 -1.04
N GLY A 452 -3.06 1.08 -0.30
CA GLY A 452 -1.83 1.70 -0.78
C GLY A 452 -1.73 3.17 -0.40
N VAL A 453 -0.49 3.67 -0.32
CA VAL A 453 -0.22 5.10 -0.07
C VAL A 453 -0.28 5.86 -1.39
N HIS A 454 -1.51 6.15 -1.84
CA HIS A 454 -1.75 6.86 -3.10
C HIS A 454 -2.71 8.05 -3.00
N GLY A 455 -3.44 8.21 -1.89
CA GLY A 455 -4.37 9.35 -1.70
C GLY A 455 -5.65 9.32 -2.55
N MET A 456 -5.74 8.47 -3.58
CA MET A 456 -6.91 8.40 -4.49
C MET A 456 -8.26 8.18 -3.80
N SER A 457 -8.34 7.41 -2.71
CA SER A 457 -9.59 7.23 -1.96
C SER A 457 -10.05 8.57 -1.35
N GLY A 458 -9.10 9.33 -0.79
CA GLY A 458 -9.30 10.72 -0.35
C GLY A 458 -9.75 11.65 -1.46
N HIS A 459 -9.04 11.62 -2.59
CA HIS A 459 -9.34 12.43 -3.76
C HIS A 459 -10.74 12.18 -4.33
N ASN A 460 -11.16 10.92 -4.41
CA ASN A 460 -12.48 10.58 -4.91
C ASN A 460 -13.60 10.89 -3.89
N ALA A 461 -13.36 10.70 -2.60
CA ALA A 461 -14.29 11.11 -1.55
C ALA A 461 -14.48 12.64 -1.53
N ALA A 462 -13.42 13.43 -1.70
CA ALA A 462 -13.50 14.89 -1.80
C ALA A 462 -14.40 15.36 -2.96
N LYS A 463 -14.41 14.64 -4.10
CA LYS A 463 -15.37 14.92 -5.19
C LYS A 463 -16.81 14.66 -4.78
N ALA A 464 -17.08 13.60 -4.00
CA ALA A 464 -18.41 13.30 -3.51
C ALA A 464 -18.88 14.37 -2.51
N VAL A 465 -18.01 14.77 -1.58
CA VAL A 465 -18.26 15.87 -0.64
C VAL A 465 -18.53 17.17 -1.39
N TRP A 466 -17.68 17.54 -2.35
CA TRP A 466 -17.84 18.74 -3.15
C TRP A 466 -19.17 18.80 -3.89
N ARG A 467 -19.59 17.69 -4.52
CA ARG A 467 -20.91 17.60 -5.18
C ARG A 467 -22.04 17.82 -4.19
N ARG A 468 -21.93 17.28 -2.97
CA ARG A 468 -22.92 17.45 -1.92
C ARG A 468 -23.00 18.90 -1.46
N LEU A 469 -21.87 19.52 -1.13
CA LEU A 469 -21.78 20.90 -0.64
C LEU A 469 -22.20 21.96 -1.67
N ARG A 470 -22.32 21.61 -2.95
CA ARG A 470 -22.86 22.50 -4.00
C ARG A 470 -24.36 22.34 -4.22
N GLN A 471 -24.95 21.23 -3.77
CA GLN A 471 -26.39 20.98 -3.88
C GLN A 471 -27.18 21.55 -2.70
N THR A 472 -26.49 21.80 -1.59
CA THR A 472 -26.99 22.41 -0.35
C THR A 472 -26.42 23.80 -0.19
#